data_AF-A0A090WZC7-F1
#
_entry.id   AF-A0A090WZC7-F1
#
_cell.length_a   1.000
_cell.length_b   1.000
_cell.length_c   1.000
_cell.angle_alpha   90.00
_cell.angle_beta   90.00
_cell.angle_gamma   90.00
#
_symmetry.space_group_name_H-M   'P 1'
#
loop_
_entity.id
_entity.type
_entity.pdbx_description
1 polymer ?
#
loop_
_entity_poly.entity_id
_entity_poly.type
_entity_poly.pdbx_seq_one_letter_code
_entity_poly.pdbx_strand_id
1 'polypeptide(L)'
;MDRPGGAHEALEIVEVPNRYLAGVTEVALKSYVADKTNWRKMLKNDNEDENLIEWRDRLKQYIPDEAAQYFIENNTETHLDFPVDKYPLKPKSLNIKKDLKYTGKLVGIKGQYLIFEDETVFNIRSNEGIVVKISV
;
A
#
# COMPACT_ATOMS: atom_id res chain seq x y z
N MET A 1 -11.88 -10.24 -4.17
CA MET A 1 -11.16 -10.52 -2.93
C MET A 1 -10.36 -9.27 -2.63
N ASP A 2 -10.62 -8.64 -1.48
CA ASP A 2 -9.94 -7.40 -1.07
C ASP A 2 -8.44 -7.69 -0.94
N ARG A 3 -7.57 -6.75 -1.34
CA ARG A 3 -6.10 -6.89 -1.16
C ARG A 3 -5.77 -7.09 0.34
N PRO A 4 -4.66 -7.79 0.69
CA PRO A 4 -4.10 -7.69 2.02
C PRO A 4 -3.89 -6.20 2.31
N GLY A 5 -4.50 -5.72 3.39
CA GLY A 5 -4.69 -4.29 3.64
C GLY A 5 -3.37 -3.60 3.92
N GLY A 6 -2.71 -3.10 2.89
CA GLY A 6 -1.44 -2.38 3.02
C GLY A 6 -0.27 -3.33 3.11
N ALA A 7 0.68 -3.07 2.22
CA ALA A 7 1.84 -3.90 1.95
C ALA A 7 2.72 -4.05 3.21
N HIS A 8 2.41 -5.06 4.04
CA HIS A 8 3.35 -5.60 5.02
C HIS A 8 4.21 -6.66 4.38
N GLU A 9 3.67 -7.34 3.37
CA GLU A 9 4.42 -8.20 2.48
C GLU A 9 4.32 -7.71 1.04
N ALA A 10 5.36 -8.02 0.29
CA ALA A 10 5.40 -7.91 -1.15
C ALA A 10 6.12 -9.15 -1.72
N LEU A 11 5.72 -9.58 -2.91
CA LEU A 11 6.38 -10.64 -3.64
C LEU A 11 6.52 -10.20 -5.10
N GLU A 12 7.76 -10.14 -5.58
CA GLU A 12 8.01 -9.84 -7.00
C GLU A 12 7.51 -10.97 -7.90
N ILE A 13 6.78 -10.61 -8.95
CA ILE A 13 6.23 -11.57 -9.93
C ILE A 13 7.13 -11.67 -11.17
N VAL A 14 7.66 -10.54 -11.66
CA VAL A 14 8.55 -10.47 -12.83
C VAL A 14 9.69 -9.47 -12.60
N GLU A 15 10.87 -9.74 -13.15
CA GLU A 15 11.99 -8.80 -13.23
C GLU A 15 12.35 -8.55 -14.71
N VAL A 16 11.87 -7.44 -15.25
CA VAL A 16 11.94 -7.15 -16.69
C VAL A 16 12.98 -6.06 -17.02
N PRO A 17 13.60 -6.09 -18.21
CA PRO A 17 14.69 -5.18 -18.56
C PRO A 17 14.25 -3.74 -18.84
N ASN A 18 12.94 -3.45 -18.94
CA ASN A 18 12.45 -2.12 -19.25
C ASN A 18 11.02 -1.88 -18.75
N ARG A 19 10.66 -0.59 -18.63
CA ARG A 19 9.34 -0.14 -18.17
C ARG A 19 8.18 -0.55 -19.08
N TYR A 20 8.44 -0.83 -20.36
CA TYR A 20 7.40 -1.19 -21.31
C TYR A 20 6.85 -2.58 -20.97
N LEU A 21 7.73 -3.58 -20.83
CA LEU A 21 7.34 -4.92 -20.40
C LEU A 21 6.73 -4.93 -19.00
N ALA A 22 7.22 -4.07 -18.10
CA ALA A 22 6.64 -3.92 -16.76
C ALA A 22 5.20 -3.41 -16.85
N GLY A 23 4.97 -2.38 -17.66
CA GLY A 23 3.63 -1.81 -17.86
C GLY A 23 2.67 -2.77 -18.55
N VAL A 24 3.12 -3.52 -19.57
CA VAL A 24 2.29 -4.53 -20.23
C VAL A 24 1.88 -5.63 -19.24
N THR A 25 2.81 -6.09 -18.40
CA THR A 25 2.52 -7.07 -17.34
C THR A 25 1.56 -6.49 -16.30
N GLU A 26 1.80 -5.26 -15.82
CA GLU A 26 0.93 -4.59 -14.85
C GLU A 26 -0.52 -4.48 -15.37
N VAL A 27 -0.69 -4.04 -16.61
CA VAL A 27 -2.01 -3.92 -17.25
C VAL A 27 -2.70 -5.27 -17.37
N ALA A 28 -1.97 -6.32 -17.76
CA ALA A 28 -2.52 -7.67 -17.85
C ALA A 28 -2.99 -8.19 -16.48
N LEU A 29 -2.15 -8.06 -15.44
CA LEU A 29 -2.43 -8.58 -14.10
C LEU A 29 -3.49 -7.75 -13.35
N LYS A 30 -3.62 -6.45 -13.63
CA LYS A 30 -4.58 -5.56 -12.96
C LYS A 30 -6.03 -6.05 -13.06
N SER A 31 -6.39 -6.75 -14.14
CA SER A 31 -7.73 -7.32 -14.33
C SER A 31 -8.06 -8.44 -13.32
N TYR A 32 -7.04 -9.08 -12.74
CA TYR A 32 -7.17 -10.24 -11.86
C TYR A 32 -6.93 -9.90 -10.38
N VAL A 33 -6.38 -8.72 -10.10
CA VAL A 33 -6.11 -8.22 -8.75
C VAL A 33 -7.08 -7.09 -8.42
N ALA A 34 -7.82 -7.19 -7.32
CA ALA A 34 -8.80 -6.17 -6.95
C ALA A 34 -8.15 -4.79 -6.75
N ASP A 35 -8.80 -3.72 -7.24
CA ASP A 35 -8.16 -2.40 -7.38
C ASP A 35 -8.23 -1.49 -6.13
N LYS A 36 -8.62 -2.01 -4.96
CA LYS A 36 -8.88 -1.16 -3.79
C LYS A 36 -8.33 -1.74 -2.49
N THR A 37 -7.24 -1.15 -2.00
CA THR A 37 -6.79 -1.32 -0.63
C THR A 37 -7.80 -0.64 0.32
N ASN A 38 -8.37 -1.39 1.25
CA ASN A 38 -9.15 -0.80 2.33
C ASN A 38 -8.22 -0.09 3.32
N TRP A 39 -7.98 1.20 3.11
CA TRP A 39 -7.04 1.98 3.91
C TRP A 39 -7.38 1.98 5.41
N ARG A 40 -8.65 1.81 5.80
CA ARG A 40 -9.03 1.74 7.22
C ARG A 40 -8.55 0.46 7.86
N LYS A 41 -8.70 -0.69 7.19
CA LYS A 41 -8.15 -1.97 7.66
C LYS A 41 -6.63 -1.93 7.74
N MET A 42 -5.99 -1.39 6.70
CA MET A 42 -4.54 -1.18 6.66
C MET A 42 -4.00 -0.41 7.85
N LEU A 43 -4.60 0.75 8.17
CA LEU A 43 -4.13 1.58 9.27
C LEU A 43 -4.43 1.00 10.64
N LYS A 44 -5.46 0.14 10.76
CA LYS A 44 -5.74 -0.61 12.00
C LYS A 44 -4.77 -1.77 12.25
N ASN A 45 -3.97 -2.12 11.24
CA ASN A 45 -3.21 -3.36 11.23
C ASN A 45 -4.09 -4.62 11.29
N ASP A 46 -5.31 -4.53 10.73
CA ASP A 46 -6.32 -5.58 10.74
C ASP A 46 -6.37 -6.24 9.37
N ASN A 47 -5.27 -6.93 9.03
CA ASN A 47 -5.10 -7.58 7.74
C ASN A 47 -5.11 -9.09 7.93
N GLU A 48 -5.84 -9.75 7.04
CA GLU A 48 -5.72 -11.19 6.87
C GLU A 48 -4.40 -11.48 6.16
N ASP A 49 -3.68 -12.46 6.68
CA ASP A 49 -2.48 -13.01 6.09
C ASP A 49 -2.90 -13.78 4.82
N GLU A 50 -2.43 -13.32 3.66
CA GLU A 50 -2.73 -13.93 2.38
C GLU A 50 -1.46 -14.54 1.81
N ASN A 51 -1.54 -15.80 1.37
CA ASN A 51 -0.40 -16.49 0.78
C ASN A 51 -0.04 -15.85 -0.58
N LEU A 52 1.02 -15.02 -0.60
CA LEU A 52 1.43 -14.31 -1.81
C LEU A 52 1.97 -15.27 -2.88
N ILE A 53 2.52 -16.41 -2.47
CA ILE A 53 3.02 -17.46 -3.38
C ILE A 53 1.84 -18.05 -4.17
N GLU A 54 0.74 -18.39 -3.50
CA GLU A 54 -0.48 -18.88 -4.17
C GLU A 54 -1.04 -17.86 -5.17
N TRP A 55 -1.01 -16.58 -4.80
CA TRP A 55 -1.43 -15.50 -5.70
C TRP A 55 -0.52 -15.39 -6.92
N ARG A 56 0.81 -15.39 -6.73
CA ARG A 56 1.78 -15.33 -7.83
C ARG A 56 1.58 -16.52 -8.78
N ASP A 57 1.43 -17.72 -8.25
CA ASP A 57 1.27 -18.93 -9.07
C ASP A 57 -0.04 -18.90 -9.85
N ARG A 58 -1.12 -18.37 -9.25
CA ARG A 58 -2.39 -18.12 -9.95
C ARG A 58 -2.24 -17.09 -11.08
N LEU A 59 -1.46 -16.03 -10.84
CA LEU A 59 -1.24 -14.94 -11.78
C LEU A 59 -0.29 -15.30 -12.93
N LYS A 60 0.58 -16.31 -12.77
CA LYS A 60 1.55 -16.77 -13.78
C LYS A 60 0.93 -16.96 -15.16
N GLN A 61 -0.27 -17.54 -15.22
CA GLN A 61 -0.97 -17.83 -16.49
C GLN A 61 -1.44 -16.58 -17.25
N TYR A 62 -1.49 -15.43 -16.58
CA TYR A 62 -1.94 -14.16 -17.16
C TYR A 62 -0.78 -13.24 -17.54
N ILE A 63 0.46 -13.68 -17.36
CA ILE A 63 1.65 -12.94 -17.77
C ILE A 63 1.75 -13.02 -19.31
N PRO A 64 1.89 -11.89 -20.02
CA PRO A 64 2.06 -11.86 -21.46
C PRO A 64 3.28 -12.66 -21.92
N ASP A 65 3.20 -13.30 -23.10
CA ASP A 65 4.29 -14.13 -23.65
C ASP A 65 5.64 -13.39 -23.73
N GLU A 66 5.61 -12.10 -24.08
CA GLU A 66 6.79 -11.24 -24.13
C GLU A 66 7.46 -11.00 -22.77
N ALA A 67 6.72 -11.18 -21.68
CA ALA A 67 7.18 -11.04 -20.30
C ALA A 67 7.37 -12.38 -19.59
N ALA A 68 6.86 -13.49 -20.13
CA ALA A 68 6.81 -14.79 -19.47
C ALA A 68 8.19 -15.35 -19.07
N GLN A 69 9.22 -15.10 -19.88
CA GLN A 69 10.59 -15.52 -19.58
C GLN A 69 11.21 -14.82 -18.36
N TYR A 70 10.64 -13.69 -17.94
CA TYR A 70 11.11 -12.89 -16.82
C TYR A 70 10.36 -13.20 -15.51
N PHE A 71 9.52 -14.25 -15.51
CA PHE A 71 8.81 -14.70 -14.32
C PHE A 71 9.75 -15.24 -13.25
N ILE A 72 9.51 -14.86 -12.00
CA ILE A 72 10.34 -15.24 -10.86
C ILE A 72 9.70 -16.44 -10.14
N GLU A 73 10.24 -17.65 -10.38
CA GLU A 73 9.69 -18.88 -9.81
C GLU A 73 9.97 -19.06 -8.31
N ASN A 74 11.11 -18.56 -7.83
CA ASN A 74 11.52 -18.72 -6.45
C ASN A 74 11.94 -17.37 -5.89
N ASN A 75 11.09 -16.82 -5.03
CA ASN A 75 11.41 -15.63 -4.27
C ASN A 75 10.75 -15.71 -2.90
N THR A 76 11.37 -15.07 -1.93
CA THR A 76 10.84 -14.93 -0.58
C THR A 76 10.01 -13.68 -0.48
N GLU A 77 8.97 -13.73 0.35
CA GLU A 77 8.19 -12.53 0.66
C GLU A 77 9.09 -11.48 1.31
N THR A 78 9.00 -10.26 0.81
CA THR A 78 9.65 -9.10 1.39
C THR A 78 8.73 -8.50 2.43
N HIS A 79 9.15 -8.54 3.70
CA HIS A 79 8.43 -7.88 4.79
C HIS A 79 8.80 -6.39 4.87
N LEU A 80 7.79 -5.55 5.06
CA LEU A 80 7.89 -4.10 5.15
C LEU A 80 7.50 -3.65 6.56
N ASP A 81 8.48 -3.15 7.28
CA ASP A 81 8.29 -2.59 8.62
C ASP A 81 7.91 -1.10 8.55
N PHE A 82 6.88 -0.73 9.31
CA PHE A 82 6.44 0.64 9.43
C PHE A 82 6.64 1.16 10.86
N PRO A 83 7.17 2.39 11.04
CA PRO A 83 7.36 2.96 12.36
C PRO A 83 6.00 3.42 12.92
N VAL A 84 5.30 2.53 13.62
CA VAL A 84 4.00 2.81 14.24
C VAL A 84 4.01 2.33 15.68
N ASP A 85 4.02 3.27 16.62
CA ASP A 85 3.95 2.98 18.06
C ASP A 85 2.51 2.63 18.48
N LYS A 86 1.51 3.26 17.83
CA LYS A 86 0.09 3.08 18.14
C LYS A 86 -0.77 3.08 16.88
N TYR A 87 -1.41 1.95 16.61
CA TYR A 87 -2.40 1.85 15.53
C TYR A 87 -3.77 2.42 15.97
N PRO A 88 -4.45 3.21 15.12
CA PRO A 88 -5.78 3.73 15.40
C PRO A 88 -6.83 2.62 15.30
N LEU A 89 -7.77 2.55 16.25
CA LEU A 89 -8.87 1.58 16.20
C LEU A 89 -10.01 2.08 15.31
N LYS A 90 -10.25 3.40 15.30
CA LYS A 90 -11.26 4.06 14.46
C LYS A 90 -10.62 5.25 13.74
N PRO A 91 -9.81 5.02 12.69
CA PRO A 91 -9.06 6.09 12.03
C PRO A 91 -9.98 7.18 11.45
N LYS A 92 -9.71 8.43 11.82
CA LYS A 92 -10.44 9.63 11.39
C LYS A 92 -9.58 10.42 10.41
N SER A 93 -10.05 10.61 9.18
CA SER A 93 -9.28 11.38 8.19
C SER A 93 -9.28 12.86 8.54
N LEU A 94 -8.09 13.45 8.67
CA LEU A 94 -7.90 14.90 8.77
C LEU A 94 -8.12 15.55 7.40
N ASN A 95 -8.87 16.64 7.36
CA ASN A 95 -9.05 17.46 6.16
C ASN A 95 -8.56 18.88 6.45
N ILE A 96 -7.27 19.11 6.21
CA ILE A 96 -6.63 20.38 6.58
C ILE A 96 -7.24 21.60 5.86
N LYS A 97 -7.83 21.41 4.66
CA LYS A 97 -8.54 22.50 3.95
C LYS A 97 -9.76 22.99 4.72
N LYS A 98 -10.45 22.09 5.43
CA LYS A 98 -11.61 22.40 6.24
C LYS A 98 -11.22 22.81 7.65
N ASP A 99 -10.30 22.07 8.26
CA ASP A 99 -9.94 22.23 9.67
C ASP A 99 -8.98 23.42 9.89
N LEU A 100 -8.25 23.84 8.84
CA LEU A 100 -7.28 24.95 8.76
C LEU A 100 -6.04 24.84 9.66
N LYS A 101 -6.18 24.19 10.82
CA LYS A 101 -5.12 23.94 11.79
C LYS A 101 -5.35 22.61 12.46
N TYR A 102 -4.27 21.88 12.71
CA TYR A 102 -4.28 20.67 13.50
C TYR A 102 -3.04 20.64 14.41
N THR A 103 -3.19 20.06 15.59
CA THR A 103 -2.09 19.84 16.53
C THR A 103 -2.36 18.52 17.23
N GLY A 104 -1.34 17.67 17.26
CA GLY A 104 -1.44 16.33 17.82
C GLY A 104 -0.06 15.71 17.93
N LYS A 105 0.03 14.61 18.69
CA LYS A 105 1.24 13.83 18.83
C LYS A 105 1.30 12.78 17.73
N LEU A 106 2.33 12.85 16.90
CA LEU A 106 2.62 11.82 15.89
C LEU A 106 3.04 10.54 16.61
N VAL A 107 2.36 9.44 16.30
CA VAL A 107 2.60 8.11 16.90
C VAL A 107 2.81 7.02 15.85
N GLY A 108 2.81 7.39 14.57
CA GLY A 108 3.17 6.45 13.52
C GLY A 108 3.14 7.01 12.12
N ILE A 109 3.82 6.31 11.21
CA ILE A 109 3.81 6.57 9.77
C ILE A 109 3.60 5.23 9.06
N LYS A 110 2.60 5.16 8.17
CA LYS A 110 2.32 3.96 7.37
C LYS A 110 1.99 4.34 5.93
N GLY A 111 2.90 4.05 5.02
CA GLY A 111 2.83 4.50 3.62
C GLY A 111 2.66 6.01 3.53
N GLN A 112 1.58 6.46 2.90
CA GLN A 112 1.26 7.89 2.72
C GLN A 112 0.54 8.56 3.91
N TYR A 113 0.38 7.85 5.03
CA TYR A 113 -0.42 8.32 6.17
C TYR A 113 0.46 8.64 7.37
N LEU A 114 0.27 9.83 7.94
CA LEU A 114 0.69 10.15 9.31
C LEU A 114 -0.42 9.76 10.27
N ILE A 115 -0.06 9.17 11.41
CA ILE A 115 -0.98 8.66 12.43
C ILE A 115 -0.75 9.43 13.73
N PHE A 116 -1.83 9.97 14.31
CA PHE A 116 -1.80 10.73 15.54
C PHE A 116 -2.48 9.99 16.70
N GLU A 117 -2.09 10.35 17.93
CA GLU A 117 -2.47 9.65 19.17
C GLU A 117 -3.99 9.58 19.42
N ASP A 118 -4.75 10.55 18.87
CA ASP A 118 -6.20 10.75 19.00
C ASP A 118 -7.05 10.02 17.93
N GLU A 119 -6.42 9.07 17.21
CA GLU A 119 -6.96 8.34 16.06
C GLU A 119 -7.09 9.15 14.77
N THR A 120 -6.64 10.40 14.76
CA THR A 120 -6.58 11.19 13.53
C THR A 120 -5.49 10.65 12.62
N VAL A 121 -5.79 10.56 11.32
CA VAL A 121 -4.85 10.15 10.29
C VAL A 121 -4.82 11.18 9.17
N PHE A 122 -3.63 11.51 8.70
CA PHE A 122 -3.43 12.51 7.64
C PHE A 122 -2.81 11.85 6.42
N ASN A 123 -3.58 11.78 5.32
CA ASN A 123 -3.10 11.32 4.03
C ASN A 123 -2.37 12.48 3.33
N ILE A 124 -1.06 12.37 3.17
CA ILE A 124 -0.23 13.41 2.53
C ILE A 124 -0.65 13.63 1.08
N ARG A 125 -0.84 12.55 0.32
CA ARG A 125 -1.19 12.61 -1.11
C ARG A 125 -2.54 13.28 -1.35
N SER A 126 -3.54 13.00 -0.52
CA SER A 126 -4.86 13.66 -0.65
C SER A 126 -4.84 15.16 -0.35
N ASN A 127 -3.74 15.67 0.22
CA ASN A 127 -3.54 17.06 0.58
C ASN A 127 -2.41 17.71 -0.23
N GLU A 128 -2.03 17.12 -1.37
CA GLU A 128 -1.07 17.70 -2.30
C GLU A 128 -1.55 19.07 -2.84
N GLY A 129 -0.60 19.95 -3.17
CA GLY A 129 -0.89 21.29 -3.67
C GLY A 129 -1.31 22.32 -2.61
N ILE A 130 -1.21 21.99 -1.31
CA ILE A 130 -1.47 22.91 -0.20
C ILE A 130 -0.15 23.38 0.41
N VAL A 131 -0.02 24.68 0.65
CA VAL A 131 1.07 25.24 1.45
C VAL A 131 0.67 25.21 2.92
N VAL A 132 1.46 24.54 3.75
CA VAL A 132 1.23 24.43 5.19
C VAL A 132 2.43 24.97 5.97
N LYS A 133 2.16 25.55 7.14
CA LYS A 133 3.19 25.87 8.13
C LYS A 133 3.27 24.70 9.11
N ILE A 134 4.47 24.15 9.31
CA ILE A 134 4.73 23.05 10.23
C ILE A 134 5.56 23.59 11.40
N SER A 135 5.22 23.16 12.62
CA SER A 135 5.99 23.42 13.85
C SER A 135 5.98 22.15 14.70
N VAL A 136 7.12 21.83 15.32
CA VAL A 136 7.34 20.67 16.18
C VAL A 136 7.66 21.14 17.60
#